data_AF-A0A3C1NKZ6-F1
#
_entry.id   AF-A0A3C1NKZ6-F1
#
_cell.length_a   1.000
_cell.length_b   1.000
_cell.length_c   1.000
_cell.angle_alpha   90.00
_cell.angle_beta   90.00
_cell.angle_gamma   90.00
#
_symmetry.space_group_name_H-M   'P 1'
#
loop_
_entity.id
_entity.type
_entity.pdbx_description
1 polymer ?
#
loop_
_entity_poly.entity_id
_entity_poly.type
_entity_poly.pdbx_seq_one_letter_code
_entity_poly.pdbx_strand_id
1 'polypeptide(L)'
;MIKTTNATLQGLITGGLMIAASLLIYQTKSSFDNNLQFIVYALYILGLAWTLHNFRIYSSKKKNFKQYFSHGFKCFVVVTLLMVAFTWAFMQLNPQMENEMAENTRREMMGSGNYTQAEIDSNVTKAKEYYTPMLISMAIFSYLLIGSVITATLSAILLNLPKKTADA
;
A
#
# COMPACT_ATOMS: atom_id res chain seq x y z
N MET A 1 -6.65 20.86 -10.10
CA MET A 1 -7.34 19.92 -9.19
C MET A 1 -8.37 19.15 -10.01
N ILE A 2 -8.23 17.83 -10.16
CA ILE A 2 -9.17 17.04 -10.99
C ILE A 2 -10.53 17.01 -10.29
N LYS A 3 -11.58 17.45 -11.00
CA LYS A 3 -12.96 17.56 -10.47
C LYS A 3 -13.66 16.20 -10.57
N THR A 4 -13.31 15.26 -9.70
CA THR A 4 -13.98 13.96 -9.62
C THR A 4 -14.37 13.65 -8.18
N THR A 5 -15.59 13.12 -8.01
CA THR A 5 -16.11 12.55 -6.76
C THR A 5 -16.14 11.02 -6.82
N ASN A 6 -15.49 10.43 -7.83
CA ASN A 6 -15.46 8.98 -7.99
C ASN A 6 -14.26 8.43 -7.22
N ALA A 7 -14.51 7.95 -6.00
CA ALA A 7 -13.51 7.33 -5.13
C ALA A 7 -12.71 6.22 -5.83
N THR A 8 -13.35 5.42 -6.70
CA THR A 8 -12.68 4.35 -7.45
C THR A 8 -11.65 4.93 -8.40
N LEU A 9 -12.01 5.96 -9.17
CA LEU A 9 -11.08 6.64 -10.09
C LEU A 9 -9.93 7.31 -9.33
N GLN A 10 -10.21 7.93 -8.19
CA GLN A 10 -9.16 8.52 -7.35
C GLN A 10 -8.23 7.45 -6.76
N GLY A 11 -8.77 6.28 -6.42
CA GLY A 11 -8.00 5.10 -6.04
C GLY A 11 -7.12 4.59 -7.17
N LEU A 12 -7.64 4.53 -8.42
CA LEU A 12 -6.84 4.15 -9.58
C LEU A 12 -5.69 5.12 -9.84
N ILE A 13 -5.95 6.44 -9.76
CA ILE A 13 -4.91 7.47 -9.92
C ILE A 13 -3.86 7.35 -8.81
N THR A 14 -4.31 7.22 -7.56
CA THR A 14 -3.41 7.11 -6.39
C THR A 14 -2.54 5.86 -6.50
N GLY A 15 -3.15 4.70 -6.77
CA GLY A 15 -2.43 3.44 -6.95
C GLY A 15 -1.47 3.49 -8.13
N GLY A 16 -1.87 4.07 -9.26
CA GLY A 16 -0.99 4.27 -10.42
C GLY A 16 0.23 5.14 -10.09
N LEU A 17 0.05 6.24 -9.37
CA LEU A 17 1.15 7.09 -8.90
C LEU A 17 2.07 6.36 -7.93
N MET A 18 1.51 5.56 -7.01
CA MET A 18 2.28 4.74 -6.07
C MET A 18 3.13 3.69 -6.80
N ILE A 19 2.57 3.02 -7.81
CA ILE A 19 3.30 2.04 -8.64
C ILE A 19 4.43 2.75 -9.40
N ALA A 20 4.15 3.88 -10.04
CA ALA A 20 5.16 4.64 -10.78
C ALA A 20 6.32 5.08 -9.85
N ALA A 21 5.99 5.61 -8.66
CA ALA A 21 6.99 5.99 -7.66
C ALA A 21 7.81 4.78 -7.18
N SER A 22 7.15 3.64 -6.91
CA SER A 22 7.81 2.41 -6.47
C SER A 22 8.82 1.90 -7.52
N LEU A 23 8.46 1.94 -8.80
CA LEU A 23 9.36 1.55 -9.89
C LEU A 23 10.55 2.50 -10.03
N LEU A 24 10.35 3.81 -9.90
CA LEU A 24 11.44 4.80 -9.95
C LEU A 24 12.42 4.61 -8.79
N ILE A 25 11.90 4.36 -7.58
CA ILE A 25 12.72 4.06 -6.39
C ILE A 25 13.53 2.79 -6.62
N TYR A 26 12.88 1.73 -7.11
CA TYR A 26 13.55 0.47 -7.40
C TYR A 26 14.67 0.63 -8.43
N GLN A 27 14.47 1.41 -9.50
CA GLN A 27 15.54 1.68 -10.47
C GLN A 27 16.74 2.41 -9.86
N THR A 28 16.50 3.25 -8.84
CA THR A 28 17.56 4.06 -8.21
C THR A 28 18.30 3.31 -7.09
N LYS A 29 17.61 2.40 -6.39
CA LYS A 29 18.14 1.70 -5.21
C LYS A 29 18.33 0.20 -5.38
N SER A 30 17.85 -0.35 -6.49
CA SER A 30 17.84 -1.79 -6.79
C SER A 30 17.20 -2.65 -5.70
N SER A 31 16.37 -2.05 -4.84
CA SER A 31 15.74 -2.70 -3.70
C SER A 31 14.45 -1.98 -3.35
N PHE A 32 13.43 -2.73 -2.92
CA PHE A 32 12.22 -2.17 -2.31
C PHE A 32 12.35 -1.95 -0.81
N ASP A 33 13.38 -2.49 -0.16
CA ASP A 33 13.64 -2.30 1.27
C ASP A 33 14.57 -1.10 1.46
N ASN A 34 14.01 0.11 1.37
CA ASN A 34 14.76 1.34 1.57
C ASN A 34 13.85 2.49 2.04
N ASN A 35 14.45 3.49 2.69
CA ASN A 35 13.71 4.62 3.26
C ASN A 35 12.96 5.48 2.23
N LEU A 36 13.31 5.45 0.94
CA LEU A 36 12.55 6.22 -0.06
C LEU A 36 11.12 5.69 -0.22
N GLN A 37 10.83 4.47 0.23
CA GLN A 37 9.47 3.94 0.23
C GLN A 37 8.49 4.71 1.11
N PHE A 38 8.99 5.49 2.07
CA PHE A 38 8.13 6.43 2.81
C PHE A 38 7.44 7.43 1.88
N ILE A 39 8.00 7.72 0.69
CA ILE A 39 7.36 8.53 -0.34
C ILE A 39 6.11 7.84 -0.88
N VAL A 40 6.15 6.53 -1.11
CA VAL A 40 4.98 5.76 -1.59
C VAL A 40 3.86 5.78 -0.55
N TYR A 41 4.20 5.62 0.73
CA TYR A 41 3.23 5.77 1.82
C TYR A 41 2.71 7.21 1.96
N ALA A 42 3.54 8.22 1.75
CA ALA A 42 3.10 9.61 1.74
C ALA A 42 2.11 9.87 0.59
N LEU A 43 2.40 9.36 -0.62
CA LEU A 43 1.48 9.44 -1.76
C LEU A 43 0.14 8.76 -1.46
N TYR A 44 0.17 7.61 -0.78
CA TYR A 44 -1.04 6.92 -0.36
C TYR A 44 -1.90 7.77 0.59
N ILE A 45 -1.30 8.32 1.65
CA ILE A 45 -1.99 9.17 2.62
C ILE A 45 -2.53 10.44 1.94
N LEU A 46 -1.74 11.08 1.08
CA LEU A 46 -2.15 12.26 0.32
C LEU A 46 -3.32 11.94 -0.64
N GLY A 47 -3.29 10.78 -1.28
CA GLY A 47 -4.39 10.30 -2.14
C GLY A 47 -5.69 10.10 -1.38
N LEU A 48 -5.63 9.55 -0.17
CA LEU A 48 -6.79 9.39 0.71
C LEU A 48 -7.31 10.74 1.21
N ALA A 49 -6.42 11.63 1.65
CA ALA A 49 -6.77 12.98 2.06
C ALA A 49 -7.44 13.75 0.91
N TRP A 50 -6.87 13.67 -0.29
CA TRP A 50 -7.44 14.27 -1.50
C TRP A 50 -8.82 13.71 -1.82
N THR A 51 -9.00 12.39 -1.72
CA THR A 51 -10.28 11.71 -1.96
C THR A 51 -11.37 12.21 -1.01
N LEU A 52 -11.11 12.21 0.30
CA LEU A 52 -12.09 12.64 1.29
C LEU A 52 -12.33 14.16 1.25
N HIS A 53 -11.30 14.95 0.95
CA HIS A 53 -11.44 16.39 0.77
C HIS A 53 -12.33 16.71 -0.44
N ASN A 54 -12.11 16.07 -1.59
CA ASN A 54 -12.97 16.21 -2.77
C ASN A 54 -14.42 15.82 -2.45
N PHE A 55 -14.63 14.71 -1.73
CA PHE A 55 -15.95 14.29 -1.30
C PHE A 55 -16.65 15.29 -0.39
N ARG A 56 -15.90 16.04 0.45
CA ARG A 56 -16.44 17.11 1.29
C ARG A 56 -16.88 18.33 0.47
N ILE A 57 -16.02 18.83 -0.41
CA ILE A 57 -16.25 20.10 -1.12
C ILE A 57 -17.32 20.00 -2.20
N TYR A 58 -17.44 18.84 -2.87
CA TYR A 58 -18.39 18.63 -3.97
C TYR A 58 -19.71 18.02 -3.51
N SER A 59 -19.94 17.89 -2.21
CA SER A 59 -21.24 17.43 -1.71
C SER A 59 -22.08 18.56 -1.14
N SER A 60 -23.31 18.64 -1.66
CA SER A 60 -24.31 19.62 -1.25
C SER A 60 -24.80 19.40 0.18
N LYS A 61 -24.83 18.14 0.66
CA LYS A 61 -25.33 17.78 1.99
C LYS A 61 -24.21 17.58 3.00
N LYS A 62 -24.46 17.94 4.27
CA LYS A 62 -23.59 17.60 5.40
C LYS A 62 -23.45 16.07 5.47
N LYS A 63 -22.22 15.61 5.64
CA LYS A 63 -21.88 14.18 5.67
C LYS A 63 -21.66 13.72 7.10
N ASN A 64 -21.98 12.46 7.36
CA ASN A 64 -21.63 11.78 8.61
C ASN A 64 -20.34 10.97 8.45
N PHE A 65 -19.80 10.47 9.56
CA PHE A 65 -18.59 9.65 9.60
C PHE A 65 -18.67 8.44 8.65
N LYS A 66 -19.77 7.68 8.71
CA LYS A 66 -19.97 6.47 7.89
C LYS A 66 -19.87 6.76 6.39
N GLN A 67 -20.39 7.91 5.95
CA GLN A 67 -20.31 8.32 4.54
C GLN A 67 -18.89 8.67 4.11
N TYR A 68 -18.12 9.38 4.94
CA TYR A 68 -16.71 9.64 4.65
C TYR A 68 -15.90 8.34 4.63
N PHE A 69 -16.06 7.52 5.67
CA PHE A 69 -15.32 6.27 5.78
C PHE A 69 -15.62 5.33 4.60
N SER A 70 -16.90 5.15 4.24
CA SER A 70 -17.28 4.34 3.09
C SER A 70 -16.73 4.89 1.77
N HIS A 71 -16.60 6.21 1.63
CA HIS A 71 -16.00 6.81 0.45
C HIS A 71 -14.49 6.57 0.37
N GLY A 72 -13.77 6.75 1.48
CA GLY A 72 -12.34 6.43 1.57
C GLY A 72 -12.06 4.93 1.41
N PHE A 73 -12.92 4.07 1.95
CA PHE A 73 -12.87 2.61 1.78
C PHE A 73 -12.83 2.19 0.31
N LYS A 74 -13.73 2.75 -0.52
CA LYS A 74 -13.74 2.48 -1.96
C LYS A 74 -12.42 2.86 -2.63
N CYS A 75 -11.81 3.97 -2.20
CA CYS A 75 -10.53 4.41 -2.72
C CYS A 75 -9.40 3.46 -2.31
N PHE A 76 -9.24 3.18 -1.01
CA PHE A 76 -8.11 2.38 -0.56
C PHE A 76 -8.19 0.90 -0.93
N VAL A 77 -9.39 0.33 -1.07
CA VAL A 77 -9.53 -1.05 -1.57
C VAL A 77 -9.04 -1.15 -3.02
N VAL A 78 -9.36 -0.15 -3.85
CA VAL A 78 -8.86 -0.10 -5.24
C VAL A 78 -7.34 0.04 -5.26
N VAL A 79 -6.78 0.92 -4.43
CA VAL A 79 -5.32 1.03 -4.27
C VAL A 79 -4.73 -0.31 -3.85
N THR A 80 -5.32 -0.98 -2.86
CA THR A 80 -4.83 -2.29 -2.38
C THR A 80 -4.82 -3.32 -3.50
N LEU A 81 -5.91 -3.44 -4.27
CA LEU A 81 -5.98 -4.37 -5.39
C LEU A 81 -4.92 -4.07 -6.46
N LEU A 82 -4.69 -2.79 -6.77
CA LEU A 82 -3.63 -2.39 -7.70
C LEU A 82 -2.24 -2.74 -7.16
N MET A 83 -1.96 -2.47 -5.90
CA MET A 83 -0.66 -2.78 -5.30
C MET A 83 -0.43 -4.29 -5.25
N VAL A 84 -1.44 -5.09 -4.97
CA VAL A 84 -1.36 -6.56 -5.01
C VAL A 84 -1.09 -7.06 -6.42
N ALA A 85 -1.83 -6.56 -7.41
CA ALA A 85 -1.62 -6.92 -8.81
C ALA A 85 -0.20 -6.52 -9.27
N PHE A 86 0.27 -5.35 -8.84
CA PHE A 86 1.65 -4.91 -9.08
C PHE A 86 2.68 -5.83 -8.42
N THR A 87 2.56 -6.13 -7.13
CA THR A 87 3.48 -7.03 -6.42
C THR A 87 3.54 -8.40 -7.10
N TRP A 88 2.38 -8.97 -7.43
CA TRP A 88 2.32 -10.25 -8.13
C TRP A 88 2.98 -10.19 -9.52
N ALA A 89 2.64 -9.19 -10.34
CA ALA A 89 3.25 -9.03 -11.66
C ALA A 89 4.76 -8.79 -11.57
N PHE A 90 5.21 -8.00 -10.60
CA PHE A 90 6.61 -7.72 -10.37
C PHE A 90 7.40 -8.99 -10.01
N MET A 91 6.86 -9.84 -9.13
CA MET A 91 7.47 -11.12 -8.76
C MET A 91 7.55 -12.08 -9.95
N GLN A 92 6.51 -12.15 -10.79
CA GLN A 92 6.53 -12.98 -12.01
C GLN A 92 7.59 -12.52 -13.02
N LEU A 93 7.86 -11.21 -13.10
CA LEU A 93 8.91 -10.65 -13.95
C LEU A 93 10.31 -10.79 -13.35
N ASN A 94 10.42 -11.05 -12.05
CA ASN A 94 11.69 -11.11 -11.31
C ASN A 94 11.81 -12.38 -10.45
N PRO A 95 11.72 -13.59 -11.05
CA PRO A 95 11.79 -14.84 -10.30
C PRO A 95 13.13 -15.03 -9.56
N GLN A 96 14.18 -14.31 -9.95
CA GLN A 96 15.47 -14.33 -9.25
C GLN A 96 15.36 -13.93 -7.78
N MET A 97 14.39 -13.10 -7.41
CA MET A 97 14.23 -12.65 -6.02
C MET A 97 13.86 -13.79 -5.07
N GLU A 98 13.14 -14.80 -5.54
CA GLU A 98 12.82 -15.99 -4.74
C GLU A 98 14.10 -16.79 -4.44
N ASN A 99 15.01 -16.87 -5.41
CA ASN A 99 16.30 -17.55 -5.23
C ASN A 99 17.21 -16.76 -4.28
N GLU A 100 17.29 -15.44 -4.44
CA GLU A 100 18.06 -14.57 -3.54
C GLU A 100 17.56 -14.66 -2.10
N MET A 101 16.25 -14.71 -1.89
CA MET A 101 15.66 -14.91 -0.55
C MET A 101 16.05 -16.28 0.04
N ALA A 102 16.00 -17.35 -0.76
CA ALA A 102 16.39 -18.69 -0.34
C ALA A 102 17.87 -18.74 0.09
N GLU A 103 18.76 -18.13 -0.69
CA GLU A 103 20.19 -18.03 -0.39
C GLU A 103 20.46 -17.17 0.85
N ASN A 104 19.75 -16.05 1.01
CA ASN A 104 19.85 -15.20 2.20
C ASN A 104 19.44 -15.97 3.46
N THR A 105 18.30 -16.68 3.40
CA THR A 105 17.81 -17.52 4.50
C THR A 105 18.82 -18.59 4.87
N ARG A 106 19.41 -19.26 3.86
CA ARG A 106 20.45 -20.27 4.08
C ARG A 106 21.65 -19.68 4.81
N ARG A 107 22.15 -18.54 4.33
CA ARG A 107 23.32 -17.85 4.92
C ARG A 107 23.06 -17.43 6.36
N GLU A 108 21.89 -16.88 6.64
CA GLU A 108 21.48 -16.46 7.99
C GLU A 108 21.42 -17.66 8.96
N MET A 109 20.75 -18.74 8.54
CA MET A 109 20.61 -19.94 9.38
C MET A 109 21.95 -20.63 9.63
N MET A 110 22.80 -20.76 8.61
CA MET A 110 24.16 -21.30 8.78
C MET A 110 25.00 -20.43 9.72
N GLY A 111 24.88 -19.11 9.61
CA GLY A 111 25.59 -18.15 10.46
C GLY A 111 25.16 -18.22 11.94
N SER A 112 23.92 -18.62 12.22
CA SER A 112 23.41 -18.75 13.59
C SER A 112 23.92 -20.00 14.34
N GLY A 113 24.36 -21.04 13.62
CA GLY A 113 24.88 -22.29 14.20
C GLY A 113 23.85 -23.17 14.94
N ASN A 114 22.58 -22.76 15.00
CA ASN A 114 21.54 -23.40 15.82
C ASN A 114 20.68 -24.43 15.06
N TYR A 115 21.01 -24.71 13.80
CA TYR A 115 20.19 -25.54 12.92
C TYR A 115 21.00 -26.69 12.33
N THR A 116 20.38 -27.87 12.26
CA THR A 116 20.89 -29.00 11.49
C THR A 116 20.77 -28.72 9.99
N GLN A 117 21.55 -29.41 9.16
CA GLN A 117 21.47 -29.26 7.70
C GLN A 117 20.08 -29.56 7.15
N ALA A 118 19.40 -30.56 7.70
CA ALA A 118 18.03 -30.90 7.30
C ALA A 118 17.02 -29.78 7.61
N GLU A 119 17.18 -29.08 8.75
CA GLU A 119 16.35 -27.93 9.10
C GLU A 119 16.63 -26.73 8.20
N ILE A 120 17.91 -26.49 7.88
CA ILE A 120 18.32 -25.43 6.94
C ILE A 120 17.68 -25.68 5.58
N ASP A 121 17.84 -26.87 5.00
CA ASP A 121 17.29 -27.19 3.68
C ASP A 121 15.76 -27.09 3.67
N SER A 122 15.08 -27.59 4.71
CA SER A 122 13.63 -27.48 4.83
C SER A 122 13.14 -26.04 4.89
N ASN A 123 13.78 -25.19 5.70
CA ASN A 123 13.38 -23.81 5.88
C ASN A 123 13.70 -22.94 4.66
N VAL A 124 14.81 -23.22 3.97
CA VAL A 124 15.18 -22.54 2.72
C VAL A 124 14.14 -22.83 1.62
N THR A 125 13.71 -24.08 1.47
CA THR A 125 12.64 -24.44 0.52
C THR A 125 11.34 -23.71 0.85
N LYS A 126 10.92 -23.72 2.13
CA LYS A 126 9.71 -22.99 2.57
C LYS A 126 9.84 -21.49 2.32
N ALA A 127 10.98 -20.88 2.64
CA ALA A 127 11.21 -19.46 2.43
C ALA A 127 11.03 -19.09 0.96
N LYS A 128 11.56 -19.91 0.04
CA LYS A 128 11.38 -19.74 -1.40
C LYS A 128 9.91 -19.86 -1.82
N GLU A 129 9.25 -20.96 -1.46
CA GLU A 129 7.86 -21.26 -1.86
C GLU A 129 6.85 -20.24 -1.33
N TYR A 130 7.03 -19.78 -0.09
CA TYR A 130 6.12 -18.84 0.55
C TYR A 130 6.48 -17.38 0.32
N TYR A 131 7.61 -17.06 -0.31
CA TYR A 131 8.06 -15.68 -0.48
C TYR A 131 7.02 -14.79 -1.18
N THR A 132 6.57 -15.20 -2.37
CA THR A 132 5.58 -14.46 -3.14
C THR A 132 4.22 -14.36 -2.41
N PRO A 133 3.62 -15.45 -1.89
CA PRO A 133 2.41 -15.39 -1.07
C PRO A 133 2.54 -14.49 0.16
N MET A 134 3.71 -14.50 0.83
CA MET A 134 3.99 -13.67 2.00
C MET A 134 4.00 -12.20 1.63
N LEU A 135 4.71 -11.80 0.56
CA LEU A 135 4.75 -10.40 0.11
C LEU A 135 3.36 -9.89 -0.30
N ILE A 136 2.57 -10.72 -0.99
CA ILE A 136 1.19 -10.37 -1.36
C ILE A 136 0.34 -10.19 -0.10
N SER A 137 0.45 -11.10 0.87
CA SER A 137 -0.29 -11.02 2.13
C SER A 137 0.10 -9.77 2.92
N MET A 138 1.40 -9.49 3.03
CA MET A 138 1.91 -8.28 3.68
C MET A 138 1.38 -7.01 2.98
N ALA A 139 1.34 -6.98 1.65
CA ALA A 139 0.77 -5.87 0.91
C ALA A 139 -0.72 -5.69 1.22
N ILE A 140 -1.53 -6.76 1.14
CA ILE A 140 -2.96 -6.73 1.46
C ILE A 140 -3.20 -6.16 2.85
N PHE A 141 -2.59 -6.76 3.88
CA PHE A 141 -2.82 -6.35 5.27
C PHE A 141 -2.30 -4.94 5.55
N SER A 142 -1.12 -4.58 5.04
CA SER A 142 -0.54 -3.25 5.27
C SER A 142 -1.41 -2.15 4.65
N TYR A 143 -1.79 -2.30 3.38
CA TYR A 143 -2.59 -1.26 2.71
C TYR A 143 -4.01 -1.17 3.26
N LEU A 144 -4.66 -2.29 3.57
CA LEU A 144 -6.00 -2.28 4.19
C LEU A 144 -5.97 -1.69 5.61
N LEU A 145 -4.99 -2.07 6.44
CA LEU A 145 -4.88 -1.59 7.81
C LEU A 145 -4.59 -0.09 7.84
N ILE A 146 -3.53 0.35 7.14
CA ILE A 146 -3.15 1.78 7.06
C ILE A 146 -4.29 2.58 6.43
N GLY A 147 -4.87 2.09 5.33
CA GLY A 147 -5.98 2.74 4.65
C GLY A 147 -7.19 2.94 5.55
N SER A 148 -7.52 1.93 6.36
CA SER A 148 -8.61 2.00 7.33
C SER A 148 -8.33 3.02 8.44
N VAL A 149 -7.14 2.98 9.05
CA VAL A 149 -6.76 3.91 10.13
C VAL A 149 -6.74 5.36 9.64
N ILE A 150 -6.10 5.61 8.50
CA ILE A 150 -6.00 6.95 7.91
C ILE A 150 -7.37 7.46 7.49
N THR A 151 -8.17 6.62 6.83
CA THR A 151 -9.53 6.99 6.42
C THR A 151 -10.42 7.29 7.63
N ALA A 152 -10.37 6.49 8.69
CA ALA A 152 -11.10 6.74 9.92
C ALA A 152 -10.68 8.07 10.56
N THR A 153 -9.37 8.30 10.68
CA THR A 153 -8.81 9.53 11.27
C THR A 153 -9.23 10.76 10.47
N LEU A 154 -9.06 10.75 9.15
CA LEU A 154 -9.47 11.85 8.28
C LEU A 154 -10.98 12.06 8.27
N SER A 155 -11.77 10.99 8.33
CA SER A 155 -13.24 11.08 8.44
C SER A 155 -13.66 11.81 9.73
N ALA A 156 -13.01 11.50 10.85
CA ALA A 156 -13.26 12.18 12.12
C ALA A 156 -12.84 13.65 12.09
N ILE A 157 -11.67 13.96 11.52
CA ILE A 157 -11.18 15.34 11.37
C ILE A 157 -12.15 16.15 10.49
N LEU A 158 -12.49 15.66 9.30
CA LEU A 158 -13.33 16.37 8.33
C LEU A 158 -14.78 16.58 8.82
N LEU A 159 -15.27 15.70 9.70
CA LEU A 159 -16.58 15.85 10.33
C LEU A 159 -16.62 17.07 11.27
N ASN A 160 -15.52 17.32 11.99
CA ASN A 160 -15.43 18.38 13.01
C ASN A 160 -14.94 19.72 12.45
N LEU A 161 -14.41 19.76 11.22
CA LEU A 161 -13.99 21.01 10.61
C LEU A 161 -15.19 21.89 10.22
N PRO A 162 -15.16 23.20 10.51
CA PRO A 162 -16.17 24.13 10.04
C PRO A 162 -16.17 24.14 8.51
N LYS A 163 -17.36 24.12 7.91
CA LYS A 163 -17.50 24.30 6.46
C LYS A 163 -17.24 25.77 6.18
N LYS A 164 -16.07 26.12 5.62
CA LYS A 164 -15.81 27.48 5.16
C LYS A 164 -16.85 27.78 4.08
N THR A 165 -17.84 28.62 4.39
CA THR A 165 -18.75 29.19 3.39
C THR A 165 -17.88 30.00 2.44
N ALA A 166 -17.88 29.62 1.17
CA ALA A 166 -17.18 30.35 0.13
C ALA A 166 -18.01 31.57 -0.27
N ASP A 167 -18.28 32.46 0.69
CA ASP A 167 -18.93 33.75 0.50
C ASP A 167 -18.32 34.72 1.52
N ALA A 168 -17.18 35.30 1.13
CA ALA A 168 -16.60 36.54 1.65
C ALA A 168 -15.71 37.13 0.55
#